data_AF-A0A2T3LRS7-F1
#
_entry.id   AF-A0A2T3LRS7-F1
#
_cell.length_a   1.000
_cell.length_b   1.000
_cell.length_c   1.000
_cell.angle_alpha   90.00
_cell.angle_beta   90.00
_cell.angle_gamma   90.00
#
_symmetry.space_group_name_H-M   'P 1'
#
loop_
_entity.id
_entity.type
_entity.pdbx_description
1 polymer ?
#
loop_
_entity_poly.entity_id
_entity_poly.type
_entity_poly.pdbx_seq_one_letter_code
_entity_poly.pdbx_strand_id
1 'polypeptide(L)'
;MKMKLASLIVSAALLAPAAAMANTPVQLSVPGVNLPAGNVTGVRLNALYGHTASVTGVNFSLLGLSDIDTFKGLNFGLAFGVNRTRSMMTGLEFGLANLNDGNAKGADFGAVNYTAGNFTGAQFGTFNYAGTLNGLQFGLVNATDHINKGIQIGLINYDKSGTFVSNSLPVFPIVNARF
;
A
#
# COMPACT_ATOMS: atom_id res chain seq x y z
N MET A 1 -18.34 13.63 36.83
CA MET A 1 -16.86 13.68 36.84
C MET A 1 -16.30 12.63 35.87
N LYS A 2 -16.13 12.95 34.57
CA LYS A 2 -15.71 11.98 33.54
C LYS A 2 -14.85 12.64 32.44
N MET A 3 -13.74 13.31 32.80
CA MET A 3 -12.78 13.87 31.82
C MET A 3 -11.35 13.98 32.36
N LYS A 4 -10.83 12.93 33.04
CA LYS A 4 -9.46 12.97 33.58
C LYS A 4 -8.51 11.90 33.04
N LEU A 5 -9.02 10.88 32.34
CA LEU A 5 -8.17 9.81 31.83
C LEU A 5 -7.53 10.15 30.47
N ALA A 6 -8.25 10.86 29.59
CA ALA A 6 -7.73 11.26 28.29
C ALA A 6 -6.59 12.30 28.39
N SER A 7 -6.65 13.22 29.36
CA SER A 7 -5.62 14.24 29.56
C SER A 7 -4.31 13.67 30.13
N LEU A 8 -4.37 12.59 30.90
CA LEU A 8 -3.19 12.00 31.53
C LEU A 8 -2.30 11.25 30.51
N ILE A 9 -2.93 10.64 29.50
CA ILE A 9 -2.22 9.95 28.41
C ILE A 9 -1.51 10.96 27.49
N VAL A 10 -2.12 12.12 27.25
CA VAL A 10 -1.53 13.18 26.42
C VAL A 10 -0.30 13.80 27.11
N SER A 11 -0.32 13.97 28.43
CA SER A 11 0.80 14.57 29.16
C SER A 11 2.01 13.64 29.33
N ALA A 12 1.81 12.32 29.37
CA ALA A 12 2.90 11.34 29.54
C ALA A 12 3.74 11.13 28.27
N ALA A 13 3.24 11.51 27.10
CA ALA A 13 3.93 11.36 25.82
C ALA A 13 5.02 12.42 25.56
N LEU A 14 5.13 13.45 26.40
CA LEU A 14 6.00 14.62 26.20
C LEU A 14 7.42 14.48 26.80
N LEU A 15 7.79 13.35 27.42
CA LEU A 15 9.03 13.25 28.24
C LEU A 15 9.97 12.06 27.95
N ALA A 16 9.89 11.39 26.79
CA ALA A 16 10.82 10.30 26.49
C ALA A 16 12.01 10.75 25.61
N PRO A 17 13.28 10.54 26.04
CA PRO A 17 14.47 10.90 25.26
C PRO A 17 14.67 9.98 24.04
N ALA A 18 15.26 10.54 22.99
CA ALA A 18 15.61 9.87 21.75
C ALA A 18 16.73 8.83 21.95
N ALA A 19 16.40 7.52 21.86
CA ALA A 19 17.31 6.45 21.41
C ALA A 19 16.66 5.04 21.57
N ALA A 20 15.51 4.83 20.93
CA ALA A 20 15.00 3.55 20.47
C ALA A 20 13.74 3.89 19.66
N MET A 21 13.59 3.39 18.44
CA MET A 21 12.29 3.51 17.74
C MET A 21 11.31 2.64 18.51
N ALA A 22 10.65 3.21 19.51
CA ALA A 22 9.71 2.50 20.35
C ALA A 22 8.59 1.93 19.46
N ASN A 23 8.30 0.64 19.60
CA ASN A 23 7.11 0.07 18.98
C ASN A 23 5.91 0.53 19.80
N THR A 24 4.95 1.13 19.11
CA THR A 24 3.75 1.69 19.71
C THR A 24 2.55 0.85 19.26
N PRO A 25 1.64 0.45 20.18
CA PRO A 25 0.49 -0.36 19.81
C PRO A 25 -0.57 0.45 19.07
N VAL A 26 -0.62 1.77 19.31
CA VAL A 26 -1.53 2.71 18.64
C VAL A 26 -0.74 3.95 18.26
N GLN A 27 -0.97 4.48 17.05
CA GLN A 27 -0.40 5.75 16.60
C GLN A 27 -1.45 6.59 15.86
N LEU A 28 -1.52 7.87 16.20
CA LEU A 28 -2.21 8.90 15.43
C LEU A 28 -1.16 9.69 14.64
N SER A 29 -1.31 9.72 13.33
CA SER A 29 -0.50 10.50 12.41
C SER A 29 -1.29 11.70 11.89
N VAL A 30 -0.72 12.88 12.08
CA VAL A 30 -1.17 14.15 11.50
C VAL A 30 0.00 14.78 10.73
N PRO A 31 -0.23 15.78 9.87
CA PRO A 31 0.84 16.37 9.08
C PRO A 31 2.01 16.82 9.95
N GLY A 32 3.18 16.23 9.71
CA GLY A 32 4.42 16.54 10.41
C GLY A 32 4.59 15.92 11.80
N VAL A 33 3.60 15.19 12.35
CA VAL A 33 3.68 14.65 13.72
C VAL A 33 3.03 13.26 13.82
N ASN A 34 3.75 12.31 14.43
CA ASN A 34 3.23 11.02 14.85
C ASN A 34 3.16 10.94 16.38
N LEU A 35 2.01 10.52 16.91
CA LEU A 35 1.72 10.48 18.33
C LEU A 35 1.21 9.10 18.76
N PRO A 36 1.94 8.38 19.62
CA PRO A 36 3.38 8.51 19.87
C PRO A 36 4.24 8.31 18.60
N ALA A 37 5.44 8.89 18.61
CA ALA A 37 6.42 8.66 17.56
C ALA A 37 7.03 7.26 17.69
N GLY A 38 7.35 6.63 16.56
CA GLY A 38 7.95 5.30 16.51
C GLY A 38 7.28 4.39 15.49
N ASN A 39 7.66 3.12 15.51
CA ASN A 39 7.04 2.09 14.69
C ASN A 39 5.69 1.69 15.28
N VAL A 40 4.83 1.08 14.47
CA VAL A 40 3.51 0.64 14.92
C VAL A 40 3.44 -0.89 14.88
N THR A 41 3.02 -1.49 16.00
CA THR A 41 2.65 -2.90 16.08
C THR A 41 1.24 -3.00 16.66
N GLY A 42 0.24 -2.77 15.81
CA GLY A 42 -1.15 -2.64 16.22
C GLY A 42 -1.95 -1.78 15.25
N VAL A 43 -2.45 -0.63 15.69
CA VAL A 43 -3.36 0.21 14.89
C VAL A 43 -2.77 1.58 14.65
N ARG A 44 -2.79 2.04 13.39
CA ARG A 44 -2.44 3.41 13.03
C ARG A 44 -3.64 4.11 12.42
N LEU A 45 -3.88 5.35 12.83
CA LEU A 45 -4.83 6.26 12.23
C LEU A 45 -4.07 7.45 11.64
N ASN A 46 -4.18 7.67 10.34
CA ASN A 46 -3.62 8.79 9.61
C ASN A 46 -4.76 9.73 9.19
N ALA A 47 -4.75 10.96 9.69
CA ALA A 47 -5.83 11.91 9.40
C ALA A 47 -5.66 12.61 8.04
N LEU A 48 -4.42 12.91 7.64
CA LEU A 48 -4.12 13.70 6.43
C LEU A 48 -2.83 13.23 5.74
N TYR A 49 -1.71 13.40 6.44
CA TYR A 49 -0.41 12.94 6.02
C TYR A 49 0.33 12.43 7.24
N GLY A 50 1.16 11.42 7.02
CA GLY A 50 1.99 10.86 8.06
C GLY A 50 2.96 9.87 7.46
N HIS A 51 4.22 10.01 7.86
CA HIS A 51 5.29 9.09 7.48
C HIS A 51 5.69 8.23 8.66
N THR A 52 5.70 6.90 8.50
CA THR A 52 6.10 5.96 9.55
C THR A 52 6.97 4.85 8.96
N ALA A 53 8.15 4.60 9.55
CA ALA A 53 9.09 3.64 8.99
C ALA A 53 8.52 2.21 8.92
N SER A 54 7.87 1.72 9.99
CA SER A 54 7.29 0.38 10.00
C SER A 54 5.93 0.34 10.66
N VAL A 55 4.98 -0.31 9.99
CA VAL A 55 3.64 -0.59 10.51
C VAL A 55 3.33 -2.06 10.30
N THR A 56 3.15 -2.79 11.40
CA THR A 56 2.63 -4.15 11.42
C THR A 56 1.27 -4.16 12.10
N GLY A 57 0.20 -4.42 11.36
CA GLY A 57 -1.17 -4.45 11.86
C GLY A 57 -2.17 -3.75 10.94
N VAL A 58 -2.99 -2.86 11.47
CA VAL A 58 -4.05 -2.18 10.71
C VAL A 58 -3.76 -0.69 10.60
N ASN A 59 -3.73 -0.15 9.39
CA ASN A 59 -3.61 1.28 9.13
C ASN A 59 -4.92 1.80 8.55
N PHE A 60 -5.42 2.92 9.06
CA PHE A 60 -6.54 3.67 8.50
C PHE A 60 -6.02 5.03 8.05
N SER A 61 -6.16 5.37 6.78
CA SER A 61 -5.89 6.71 6.26
C SER A 61 -7.19 7.38 5.89
N LEU A 62 -7.53 8.45 6.59
CA LEU A 62 -8.84 9.09 6.49
C LEU A 62 -8.96 10.00 5.27
N LEU A 63 -8.05 10.97 5.13
CA LEU A 63 -8.12 11.99 4.09
C LEU A 63 -6.70 12.35 3.60
N GLY A 64 -6.06 11.55 2.76
CA GLY A 64 -4.79 11.95 2.14
C GLY A 64 -3.77 10.84 2.03
N LEU A 65 -2.49 11.16 2.21
CA LEU A 65 -1.38 10.27 1.88
C LEU A 65 -0.84 9.56 3.14
N SER A 66 -1.03 8.24 3.20
CA SER A 66 -0.27 7.36 4.07
C SER A 66 1.09 7.11 3.45
N ASP A 67 2.17 7.39 4.18
CA ASP A 67 3.52 7.11 3.72
C ASP A 67 4.19 6.16 4.73
N ILE A 68 4.52 4.94 4.29
CA ILE A 68 5.07 3.89 5.16
C ILE A 68 6.27 3.26 4.46
N ASP A 69 7.40 3.03 5.13
CA ASP A 69 8.52 2.37 4.42
C ASP A 69 8.27 0.87 4.27
N THR A 70 7.93 0.19 5.37
CA THR A 70 7.61 -1.23 5.40
C THR A 70 6.25 -1.46 6.04
N PHE A 71 5.31 -2.01 5.28
CA PHE A 71 3.96 -2.28 5.72
C PHE A 71 3.67 -3.78 5.78
N LYS A 72 3.06 -4.24 6.88
CA LYS A 72 2.54 -5.61 7.00
C LYS A 72 1.16 -5.62 7.65
N GLY A 73 0.11 -5.95 6.90
CA GLY A 73 -1.23 -6.17 7.45
C GLY A 73 -2.36 -5.61 6.57
N LEU A 74 -3.26 -4.81 7.14
CA LEU A 74 -4.43 -4.25 6.44
C LEU A 74 -4.36 -2.73 6.37
N ASN A 75 -4.32 -2.15 5.17
CA ASN A 75 -4.23 -0.73 4.94
C ASN A 75 -5.55 -0.21 4.31
N PHE A 76 -6.26 0.67 5.01
CA PHE A 76 -7.55 1.22 4.58
C PHE A 76 -7.46 2.72 4.35
N GLY A 77 -7.33 3.13 3.10
CA GLY A 77 -7.53 4.47 2.59
C GLY A 77 -9.01 4.79 2.47
N LEU A 78 -9.59 5.34 3.54
CA LEU A 78 -10.95 5.88 3.58
C LEU A 78 -11.00 7.23 2.85
N ALA A 79 -12.21 7.68 2.47
CA ALA A 79 -12.50 9.01 1.92
C ALA A 79 -11.38 9.65 1.05
N PHE A 80 -10.94 8.97 -0.01
CA PHE A 80 -9.85 9.39 -0.94
C PHE A 80 -8.41 9.13 -0.46
N GLY A 81 -8.21 8.30 0.56
CA GLY A 81 -6.89 7.90 1.05
C GLY A 81 -6.03 7.26 -0.05
N VAL A 82 -4.82 7.77 -0.21
CA VAL A 82 -3.75 7.20 -1.02
C VAL A 82 -2.78 6.50 -0.07
N ASN A 83 -2.48 5.25 -0.37
CA ASN A 83 -1.50 4.46 0.37
C ASN A 83 -0.20 4.47 -0.41
N ARG A 84 0.91 4.81 0.25
CA ARG A 84 2.26 4.68 -0.32
C ARG A 84 3.13 3.83 0.58
N THR A 85 3.65 2.74 0.04
CA THR A 85 4.66 1.91 0.70
C THR A 85 5.98 1.98 -0.05
N ARG A 86 7.06 2.41 0.60
CA ARG A 86 8.32 2.72 -0.10
C ARG A 86 9.21 1.50 -0.39
N SER A 87 9.25 0.53 0.52
CA SER A 87 10.19 -0.60 0.44
C SER A 87 9.48 -1.94 0.22
N MET A 88 8.62 -2.35 1.16
CA MET A 88 7.94 -3.64 1.12
C MET A 88 6.54 -3.54 1.68
N MET A 89 5.56 -3.89 0.86
CA MET A 89 4.18 -4.08 1.27
C MET A 89 3.87 -5.57 1.39
N THR A 90 3.27 -6.00 2.50
CA THR A 90 2.73 -7.34 2.67
C THR A 90 1.34 -7.32 3.29
N GLY A 91 0.30 -7.69 2.54
CA GLY A 91 -1.06 -7.80 3.06
C GLY A 91 -2.10 -7.26 2.11
N LEU A 92 -3.10 -6.53 2.63
CA LEU A 92 -4.18 -5.97 1.83
C LEU A 92 -4.13 -4.44 1.88
N GLU A 93 -4.23 -3.80 0.72
CA GLU A 93 -4.38 -2.35 0.62
C GLU A 93 -5.70 -2.01 -0.08
N PHE A 94 -6.48 -1.12 0.54
CA PHE A 94 -7.70 -0.55 -0.02
C PHE A 94 -7.50 0.96 -0.07
N GLY A 95 -7.75 1.61 -1.20
CA GLY A 95 -7.60 3.05 -1.30
C GLY A 95 -8.01 3.61 -2.65
N LEU A 96 -7.98 4.93 -2.81
CA LEU A 96 -8.13 5.53 -4.13
C LEU A 96 -6.95 5.15 -5.02
N ALA A 97 -5.74 5.21 -4.45
CA ALA A 97 -4.53 4.72 -5.08
C ALA A 97 -3.65 3.98 -4.06
N ASN A 98 -3.04 2.88 -4.49
CA ASN A 98 -2.05 2.13 -3.74
C ASN A 98 -0.72 2.19 -4.51
N LEU A 99 0.30 2.80 -3.91
CA LEU A 99 1.58 3.14 -4.54
C LEU A 99 2.71 2.42 -3.81
N ASN A 100 3.18 1.33 -4.40
CA ASN A 100 4.26 0.52 -3.86
C ASN A 100 5.55 0.82 -4.64
N ASP A 101 6.43 1.66 -4.09
CA ASP A 101 7.68 2.04 -4.77
C ASP A 101 8.69 0.88 -4.80
N GLY A 102 8.52 -0.11 -3.94
CA GLY A 102 9.34 -1.31 -3.86
C GLY A 102 8.59 -2.57 -4.29
N ASN A 103 8.70 -3.62 -3.47
CA ASN A 103 8.02 -4.89 -3.71
C ASN A 103 6.70 -4.96 -2.93
N ALA A 104 5.75 -5.72 -3.46
CA ALA A 104 4.43 -5.89 -2.88
C ALA A 104 3.99 -7.36 -2.92
N LYS A 105 3.42 -7.83 -1.80
CA LYS A 105 2.86 -9.18 -1.68
C LYS A 105 1.49 -9.15 -1.02
N GLY A 106 0.45 -9.54 -1.76
CA GLY A 106 -0.90 -9.66 -1.23
C GLY A 106 -1.93 -9.14 -2.21
N ALA A 107 -2.84 -8.26 -1.80
CA ALA A 107 -3.83 -7.73 -2.73
C ALA A 107 -4.11 -6.23 -2.57
N ASP A 108 -4.18 -5.55 -3.70
CA ASP A 108 -4.40 -4.11 -3.79
C ASP A 108 -5.75 -3.86 -4.45
N PHE A 109 -6.59 -3.07 -3.80
CA PHE A 109 -7.90 -2.66 -4.27
C PHE A 109 -7.94 -1.14 -4.35
N GLY A 110 -8.15 -0.60 -5.54
CA GLY A 110 -8.23 0.84 -5.72
C GLY A 110 -8.48 1.27 -7.14
N ALA A 111 -8.67 2.57 -7.38
CA ALA A 111 -8.77 3.06 -8.75
C ALA A 111 -7.43 2.86 -9.47
N VAL A 112 -6.32 3.13 -8.78
CA VAL A 112 -4.96 2.99 -9.29
C VAL A 112 -4.14 2.09 -8.35
N ASN A 113 -3.59 1.00 -8.86
CA ASN A 113 -2.62 0.19 -8.15
C ASN A 113 -1.29 0.23 -8.90
N TYR A 114 -0.22 0.60 -8.22
CA TYR A 114 1.10 0.73 -8.81
C TYR A 114 2.12 0.01 -7.94
N THR A 115 2.93 -0.85 -8.54
CA THR A 115 4.09 -1.46 -7.89
C THR A 115 5.29 -1.32 -8.82
N ALA A 116 6.32 -0.57 -8.43
CA ALA A 116 7.50 -0.39 -9.28
C ALA A 116 8.33 -1.67 -9.38
N GLY A 117 8.40 -2.45 -8.30
CA GLY A 117 9.15 -3.70 -8.23
C GLY A 117 8.33 -4.94 -8.57
N ASN A 118 8.55 -5.99 -7.79
CA ASN A 118 7.84 -7.26 -7.95
C ASN A 118 6.50 -7.20 -7.19
N PHE A 119 5.42 -7.47 -7.91
CA PHE A 119 4.11 -7.69 -7.31
C PHE A 119 3.77 -9.19 -7.28
N THR A 120 3.44 -9.72 -6.11
CA THR A 120 2.98 -11.10 -5.94
C THR A 120 1.59 -11.14 -5.30
N GLY A 121 0.57 -11.59 -6.03
CA GLY A 121 -0.80 -11.71 -5.51
C GLY A 121 -1.85 -11.16 -6.48
N ALA A 122 -2.75 -10.26 -6.06
CA ALA A 122 -3.82 -9.75 -6.93
C ALA A 122 -4.03 -8.23 -6.86
N GLN A 123 -4.00 -7.52 -8.00
CA GLN A 123 -4.39 -6.12 -8.10
C GLN A 123 -5.78 -6.01 -8.74
N PHE A 124 -6.67 -5.24 -8.11
CA PHE A 124 -8.02 -4.96 -8.59
C PHE A 124 -8.22 -3.45 -8.70
N GLY A 125 -8.47 -2.96 -9.91
CA GLY A 125 -8.63 -1.52 -10.10
C GLY A 125 -8.97 -1.06 -11.49
N THR A 126 -9.07 0.25 -11.69
CA THR A 126 -9.26 0.79 -13.05
C THR A 126 -7.95 0.72 -13.84
N PHE A 127 -6.83 1.00 -13.17
CA PHE A 127 -5.48 0.90 -13.68
C PHE A 127 -4.61 0.09 -12.72
N ASN A 128 -3.93 -0.93 -13.23
CA ASN A 128 -2.97 -1.73 -12.49
C ASN A 128 -1.61 -1.70 -13.18
N TYR A 129 -0.54 -1.52 -12.40
CA TYR A 129 0.84 -1.62 -12.87
C TYR A 129 1.70 -2.43 -11.91
N ALA A 130 2.56 -3.29 -12.46
CA ALA A 130 3.64 -3.95 -11.73
C ALA A 130 4.91 -3.97 -12.57
N GLY A 131 6.09 -3.73 -12.02
CA GLY A 131 7.36 -3.98 -12.72
C GLY A 131 7.42 -5.44 -13.17
N THR A 132 7.38 -6.37 -12.20
CA THR A 132 7.24 -7.81 -12.49
C THR A 132 5.97 -8.34 -11.86
N LEU A 133 5.11 -8.97 -12.66
CA LEU A 133 3.87 -9.59 -12.18
C LEU A 133 4.04 -11.09 -11.86
N ASN A 134 3.69 -11.45 -10.62
CA ASN A 134 3.53 -12.81 -10.12
C ASN A 134 2.12 -13.01 -9.55
N GLY A 135 1.09 -13.03 -10.40
CA GLY A 135 -0.29 -13.22 -9.96
C GLY A 135 -1.34 -12.65 -10.91
N LEU A 136 -2.36 -11.98 -10.37
CA LEU A 136 -3.51 -11.48 -11.11
C LEU A 136 -3.51 -9.95 -11.17
N GLN A 137 -3.79 -9.39 -12.35
CA GLN A 137 -4.27 -8.01 -12.48
C GLN A 137 -5.67 -8.05 -13.10
N PHE A 138 -6.64 -7.42 -12.45
CA PHE A 138 -8.00 -7.30 -12.95
C PHE A 138 -8.39 -5.83 -12.99
N GLY A 139 -8.70 -5.31 -14.18
CA GLY A 139 -9.00 -3.91 -14.35
C GLY A 139 -9.33 -3.49 -15.77
N LEU A 140 -9.54 -2.19 -16.00
CA LEU A 140 -9.74 -1.69 -17.36
C LEU A 140 -8.42 -1.69 -18.14
N VAL A 141 -7.36 -1.25 -17.48
CA VAL A 141 -6.00 -1.22 -18.00
C VAL A 141 -5.08 -1.94 -17.03
N ASN A 142 -4.39 -2.95 -17.53
CA ASN A 142 -3.36 -3.70 -16.82
C ASN A 142 -2.04 -3.51 -17.55
N ALA A 143 -0.96 -3.29 -16.82
CA ALA A 143 0.35 -3.04 -17.39
C ALA A 143 1.45 -3.69 -16.55
N THR A 144 2.47 -4.19 -17.22
CA THR A 144 3.68 -4.67 -16.56
C THR A 144 4.91 -4.53 -17.45
N ASP A 145 6.10 -4.47 -16.84
CA ASP A 145 7.34 -4.64 -17.62
C ASP A 145 7.52 -6.12 -18.00
N HIS A 146 7.10 -7.05 -17.15
CA HIS A 146 7.18 -8.49 -17.41
C HIS A 146 6.20 -9.31 -16.56
N ILE A 147 5.39 -10.17 -17.19
CA ILE A 147 4.68 -11.23 -16.44
C ILE A 147 5.63 -12.42 -16.26
N ASN A 148 6.11 -12.66 -15.03
CA ASN A 148 6.87 -13.86 -14.72
C ASN A 148 5.95 -15.08 -14.63
N LYS A 149 4.84 -14.95 -13.89
CA LYS A 149 3.79 -15.96 -13.79
C LYS A 149 2.48 -15.32 -13.37
N GLY A 150 1.45 -15.36 -14.21
CA GLY A 150 0.22 -14.66 -13.89
C GLY A 150 -0.73 -14.45 -15.06
N ILE A 151 -1.80 -13.72 -14.77
CA ILE A 151 -2.86 -13.38 -15.71
C ILE A 151 -3.22 -11.91 -15.52
N GLN A 152 -3.36 -11.18 -16.62
CA GLN A 152 -4.01 -9.88 -16.69
C GLN A 152 -5.38 -10.06 -17.36
N ILE A 153 -6.41 -9.46 -16.79
CA ILE A 153 -7.78 -9.48 -17.32
C ILE A 153 -8.30 -8.05 -17.38
N GLY A 154 -8.56 -7.55 -18.58
CA GLY A 154 -8.94 -6.16 -18.79
C GLY A 154 -9.10 -5.76 -20.25
N LEU A 155 -9.65 -4.57 -20.49
CA LEU A 155 -9.84 -4.05 -21.85
C LEU A 155 -8.49 -3.89 -22.58
N ILE A 156 -7.48 -3.44 -21.84
CA ILE A 156 -6.10 -3.29 -22.33
C ILE A 156 -5.18 -4.03 -21.36
N ASN A 157 -4.41 -5.00 -21.88
CA ASN A 157 -3.38 -5.71 -21.10
C ASN A 157 -2.03 -5.51 -21.78
N TYR A 158 -1.14 -4.78 -21.12
CA TYR A 158 0.19 -4.45 -21.61
C TYR A 158 1.27 -5.27 -20.87
N ASP A 159 2.13 -5.91 -21.63
CA ASP A 159 3.36 -6.55 -21.15
C ASP A 159 4.51 -6.11 -22.07
N LYS A 160 5.45 -5.33 -21.53
CA LYS A 160 6.61 -4.83 -22.28
C LYS A 160 7.49 -5.94 -22.84
N SER A 161 7.49 -7.12 -22.21
CA SER A 161 8.21 -8.30 -22.69
C SER A 161 7.47 -9.09 -23.78
N GLY A 162 6.29 -8.59 -24.19
CA GLY A 162 5.43 -9.20 -25.18
C GLY A 162 4.30 -10.03 -24.56
N THR A 163 3.31 -10.35 -25.37
CA THR A 163 2.10 -11.06 -24.95
C THR A 163 2.27 -12.56 -25.09
N PHE A 164 1.35 -13.32 -24.49
CA PHE A 164 1.29 -14.78 -24.62
C PHE A 164 1.18 -15.28 -26.08
N VAL A 165 0.75 -14.43 -27.01
CA VAL A 165 0.65 -14.75 -28.44
C VAL A 165 1.95 -14.43 -29.19
N SER A 166 2.63 -13.34 -28.83
CA SER A 166 3.84 -12.90 -29.51
C SER A 166 4.69 -11.98 -28.66
N ASN A 167 6.01 -12.23 -28.67
CA ASN A 167 7.01 -11.37 -28.05
C ASN A 167 7.13 -9.99 -28.71
N SER A 168 6.60 -9.81 -29.92
CA SER A 168 6.62 -8.54 -30.66
C SER A 168 5.36 -7.70 -30.46
N LEU A 169 4.33 -8.26 -29.82
CA LEU A 169 3.06 -7.60 -29.57
C LEU A 169 2.93 -7.31 -28.07
N PRO A 170 3.09 -6.05 -27.62
CA PRO A 170 3.11 -5.72 -26.19
C PRO A 170 1.72 -5.50 -25.60
N VAL A 171 0.65 -5.46 -26.41
CA VAL A 171 -0.73 -5.24 -25.95
C VAL A 171 -1.64 -6.35 -26.45
N PHE A 172 -2.45 -6.91 -25.56
CA PHE A 172 -3.53 -7.83 -25.94
C PHE A 172 -4.85 -7.48 -25.24
N PRO A 173 -5.99 -7.47 -25.94
CA PRO A 173 -7.28 -7.17 -25.34
C PRO A 173 -7.80 -8.34 -24.50
N ILE A 174 -8.63 -8.04 -23.50
CA ILE A 174 -9.38 -8.99 -22.66
C ILE A 174 -8.51 -9.81 -21.70
N VAL A 175 -7.50 -10.53 -22.19
CA VAL A 175 -6.68 -11.42 -21.34
C VAL A 175 -5.22 -11.49 -21.83
N ASN A 176 -4.25 -11.53 -20.91
CA ASN A 176 -2.85 -11.89 -21.20
C ASN A 176 -2.33 -12.78 -20.08
N ALA A 177 -1.65 -13.89 -20.37
CA ALA A 177 -1.25 -14.88 -19.36
C ALA A 177 0.09 -15.55 -19.62
N ARG A 178 0.85 -15.86 -18.56
CA ARG A 178 2.10 -16.64 -18.60
C ARG A 178 2.16 -17.59 -17.40
N PHE A 179 2.63 -18.82 -17.60
CA PHE A 179 2.55 -19.91 -16.61
C PHE A 179 3.90 -20.53 -16.27
#